data_AF-A0A2V6F6G3-F1
#
_entry.id   AF-A0A2V6F6G3-F1
#
_cell.length_a   1.000
_cell.length_b   1.000
_cell.length_c   1.000
_cell.angle_alpha   90.00
_cell.angle_beta   90.00
_cell.angle_gamma   90.00
#
_symmetry.space_group_name_H-M   'P 1'
#
loop_
_entity.id
_entity.type
_entity.pdbx_description
1 polymer ?
#
loop_
_entity_poly.entity_id
_entity_poly.type
_entity_poly.pdbx_seq_one_letter_code
_entity_poly.pdbx_strand_id
1 'polypeptide(L)'
;MFAFFNNTGEDGHGKGTPDGVLEIPGEFEPMENVQKELEELEQDLDRYLDTRGSALQQWEQSLATDESAKLKPEVRNALQVAARERTRKQKRIVYAAFKADDPEFKSRNAKLAKLERREPRPVTTLVMIEQKEPRATHLLIKGDFTRPGERVAPGVPASLDPAAATDVSRRDEADRDGGHGLALPHPGPEPRGSRREEADDSKPEIRNPKSEIDKSLLTSAATAQGSNTRDFSGKPLPGGEVRGEGEPNLKHPVAERNRLDLARWIVAPNNPLTARVIVNRVWQQYFGRGIVETENDFGAQGIPPTHPELLDGLACEFVSPSSSRREEAHSGGPPANGQRGKANQSLVTSAATCSWSLKRLHRLIVTSATYRQSSNMRPDLRDLDPNNKLLARQSRLRLDAEVVRDVALAASGLLSRKMGGPPVFPPQPDGVMTLGQVKREWKSSAGDDRYRRGIYTHFWRATPHPALTVFDAPDGFSACTRRLRSDTPLQALTLLNDRQFYELARGLAARVLHHGSGSDMERLAYAFRLCVARNPDDAEKRRLNELLTQQITAVVGDADLKRTEAWTTVARVLLNLDETITRE
;
A
#
# COMPACT_ATOMS: atom_id res chain seq x y z
N MET A 1 24.41 14.61 -3.50
CA MET A 1 23.51 13.52 -3.06
C MET A 1 24.11 12.12 -3.21
N PHE A 2 25.04 11.86 -4.15
CA PHE A 2 25.64 10.52 -4.31
C PHE A 2 26.33 9.98 -3.04
N ALA A 3 27.14 10.81 -2.36
CA ALA A 3 27.77 10.47 -1.07
C ALA A 3 26.77 10.13 0.05
N PHE A 4 25.51 10.57 -0.10
CA PHE A 4 24.43 10.27 0.84
C PHE A 4 24.11 8.78 0.84
N PHE A 5 24.06 8.13 -0.34
CA PHE A 5 23.68 6.72 -0.49
C PHE A 5 24.85 5.72 -0.51
N ASN A 6 26.10 6.20 -0.55
CA ASN A 6 27.33 5.41 -0.77
C ASN A 6 28.01 4.84 0.50
N ASN A 7 27.27 4.62 1.59
CA ASN A 7 27.84 4.19 2.89
C ASN A 7 27.33 2.83 3.36
N THR A 8 26.97 1.95 2.43
CA THR A 8 26.44 0.61 2.73
C THR A 8 27.39 -0.45 2.22
N GLY A 9 27.40 -1.63 2.86
CA GLY A 9 28.14 -2.79 2.35
C GLY A 9 27.69 -3.15 0.94
N GLU A 10 28.64 -3.42 0.04
CA GLU A 10 28.39 -4.01 -1.27
C GLU A 10 29.27 -5.26 -1.36
N ASP A 11 28.65 -6.42 -1.53
CA ASP A 11 29.30 -7.73 -1.62
C ASP A 11 29.89 -8.01 -3.02
N GLY A 12 29.85 -7.03 -3.93
CA GLY A 12 30.47 -7.11 -5.25
C GLY A 12 29.81 -8.07 -6.24
N HIS A 13 28.70 -8.74 -5.88
CA HIS A 13 28.09 -9.78 -6.71
C HIS A 13 26.81 -9.38 -7.44
N GLY A 14 26.40 -8.10 -7.39
CA GLY A 14 25.21 -7.61 -8.10
C GLY A 14 23.89 -8.28 -7.67
N LYS A 15 23.94 -9.11 -6.63
CA LYS A 15 22.82 -9.77 -5.96
C LYS A 15 22.77 -9.32 -4.48
N GLY A 16 23.04 -8.03 -4.25
CA GLY A 16 23.15 -7.43 -2.93
C GLY A 16 21.89 -7.70 -2.12
N THR A 17 21.98 -8.70 -1.25
CA THR A 17 21.01 -8.89 -0.20
C THR A 17 21.46 -7.91 0.88
N PRO A 18 20.64 -6.94 1.31
CA PRO A 18 21.06 -6.01 2.35
C PRO A 18 21.57 -6.79 3.57
N ASP A 19 22.76 -6.44 4.07
CA ASP A 19 23.40 -7.11 5.21
C ASP A 19 22.60 -6.94 6.52
N GLY A 20 21.60 -6.04 6.52
CA GLY A 20 20.72 -5.81 7.66
C GLY A 20 19.38 -6.49 7.53
N VAL A 21 18.93 -7.05 8.64
CA VAL A 21 17.60 -7.61 8.81
C VAL A 21 16.97 -6.87 9.99
N LEU A 22 15.86 -6.18 9.75
CA LEU A 22 15.06 -5.56 10.79
C LEU A 22 13.86 -6.45 11.09
N GLU A 23 13.75 -6.90 12.34
CA GLU A 23 12.54 -7.54 12.84
C GLU A 23 11.44 -6.49 12.99
N ILE A 24 10.26 -6.78 12.44
CA ILE A 24 9.09 -5.92 12.58
C ILE A 24 8.40 -6.31 13.90
N PRO A 25 8.39 -5.44 14.93
CA PRO A 25 7.84 -5.79 16.23
C PRO A 25 6.36 -6.15 16.14
N GLY A 26 5.98 -7.31 16.67
CA GLY A 26 4.58 -7.74 16.78
C GLY A 26 3.99 -8.41 15.53
N GLU A 27 4.73 -8.49 14.42
CA GLU A 27 4.30 -9.26 13.24
C GLU A 27 5.07 -10.59 13.14
N PHE A 28 4.33 -11.69 13.22
CA PHE A 28 4.83 -13.05 13.00
C PHE A 28 4.11 -13.66 11.81
N GLU A 29 4.76 -14.61 11.13
CA GLU A 29 4.05 -15.42 10.13
C GLU A 29 2.81 -16.08 10.78
N PRO A 30 1.60 -15.89 10.22
CA PRO A 30 0.40 -16.50 10.79
C PRO A 30 0.52 -18.03 10.80
N MET A 31 0.56 -18.61 12.00
CA MET A 31 0.55 -20.06 12.23
C MET A 31 -0.88 -20.61 12.32
N GLU A 32 -1.82 -20.01 11.58
CA GLU A 32 -3.19 -20.53 11.50
C GLU A 32 -3.14 -21.98 10.99
N ASN A 33 -3.83 -22.87 11.71
CA ASN A 33 -3.94 -24.30 11.45
C ASN A 33 -2.71 -25.16 11.71
N VAL A 34 -1.52 -24.63 12.03
CA VAL A 34 -0.35 -25.50 12.26
C VAL A 34 -0.54 -26.41 13.47
N GLN A 35 -1.09 -25.88 14.57
CA GLN A 35 -1.39 -26.70 15.76
C GLN A 35 -2.45 -27.77 15.46
N LYS A 36 -3.49 -27.41 14.70
CA LYS A 36 -4.56 -28.32 14.30
C LYS A 36 -4.05 -29.41 13.34
N GLU A 37 -3.27 -29.04 12.34
CA GLU A 37 -2.61 -29.97 11.41
C GLU A 37 -1.63 -30.89 12.13
N LEU A 38 -0.92 -30.38 13.13
CA LEU A 38 -0.03 -31.17 13.98
C LEU A 38 -0.84 -32.22 14.74
N GLU A 39 -1.94 -31.81 15.38
CA GLU A 39 -2.82 -32.71 16.11
C GLU A 39 -3.49 -33.75 15.18
N GLU A 40 -3.99 -33.35 14.02
CA GLU A 40 -4.59 -34.27 13.03
C GLU A 40 -3.57 -35.29 12.51
N LEU A 41 -2.34 -34.85 12.22
CA LEU A 41 -1.28 -35.73 11.72
C LEU A 41 -0.75 -36.65 12.82
N GLU A 42 -0.69 -36.17 14.06
CA GLU A 42 -0.41 -37.02 15.23
C GLU A 42 -1.47 -38.09 15.43
N GLN A 43 -2.76 -37.75 15.32
CA GLN A 43 -3.86 -38.70 15.44
C GLN A 43 -3.91 -39.70 14.27
N ASP A 44 -3.61 -39.26 13.04
CA ASP A 44 -3.47 -40.16 11.89
C ASP A 44 -2.34 -41.16 12.10
N LEU A 45 -1.19 -40.68 12.59
CA LEU A 45 -0.03 -41.51 12.84
C LEU A 45 -0.28 -42.47 14.01
N ASP A 46 -0.97 -42.06 15.07
CA ASP A 46 -1.36 -42.93 16.19
C ASP A 46 -2.28 -44.07 15.72
N ARG A 47 -3.33 -43.75 14.95
CA ARG A 47 -4.21 -44.75 14.33
C ARG A 47 -3.43 -45.71 13.44
N TYR A 48 -2.52 -45.19 12.62
CA TYR A 48 -1.67 -45.98 11.75
C TYR A 48 -0.81 -46.98 12.52
N LEU A 49 -0.21 -46.54 13.64
CA LEU A 49 0.61 -47.40 14.50
C LEU A 49 -0.23 -48.44 15.23
N ASP A 50 -1.41 -48.09 15.73
CA ASP A 50 -2.29 -49.00 16.45
C ASP A 50 -2.75 -50.17 15.57
N THR A 51 -2.99 -49.96 14.26
CA THR A 51 -3.33 -51.05 13.32
C THR A 51 -2.21 -52.09 13.14
N ARG A 52 -0.97 -51.73 13.47
CA ARG A 52 0.22 -52.61 13.34
C ARG A 52 0.79 -53.06 14.69
N GLY A 53 0.07 -52.80 15.78
CA GLY A 53 0.52 -53.09 17.14
C GLY A 53 0.85 -54.58 17.39
N SER A 54 0.15 -55.51 16.73
CA SER A 54 0.41 -56.95 16.88
C SER A 54 1.77 -57.38 16.35
N ALA A 55 2.19 -56.88 15.18
CA ALA A 55 3.50 -57.16 14.60
C ALA A 55 4.63 -56.51 15.42
N LEU A 56 4.39 -55.30 15.93
CA LEU A 56 5.34 -54.61 16.80
C LEU A 56 5.54 -55.37 18.13
N GLN A 57 4.46 -55.86 18.73
CA GLN A 57 4.51 -56.61 19.98
C GLN A 57 5.24 -57.95 19.83
N GLN A 58 5.10 -58.63 18.69
CA GLN A 58 5.87 -59.84 18.38
C GLN A 58 7.36 -59.55 18.25
N TRP A 59 7.71 -58.44 17.61
CA TRP A 59 9.11 -58.00 17.54
C TRP A 59 9.67 -57.66 18.93
N GLU A 60 8.92 -56.93 19.76
CA GLU A 60 9.33 -56.60 21.14
C GLU A 60 9.60 -57.85 21.98
N GLN A 61 8.78 -58.90 21.82
CA GLN A 61 8.96 -60.18 22.51
C GLN A 61 10.16 -60.99 21.97
N SER A 62 10.56 -60.76 20.72
CA SER A 62 11.71 -61.42 20.08
C SER A 62 13.06 -60.76 20.40
N LEU A 63 13.06 -59.54 20.96
CA LEU A 63 14.28 -58.82 21.31
C LEU A 63 14.98 -59.48 22.50
N ALA A 64 16.10 -60.14 22.25
CA ALA A 64 16.99 -60.62 23.31
C ALA A 64 17.69 -59.45 24.04
N THR A 65 18.13 -59.67 25.28
CA THR A 65 18.76 -58.66 26.14
C THR A 65 19.95 -57.96 25.45
N ASP A 66 20.74 -58.69 24.67
CA ASP A 66 21.92 -58.16 23.94
C ASP A 66 21.57 -57.36 22.69
N GLU A 67 20.44 -57.63 22.04
CA GLU A 67 19.98 -56.85 20.88
C GLU A 67 19.31 -55.54 21.30
N SER A 68 18.60 -55.57 22.44
CA SER A 68 18.04 -54.37 23.04
C SER A 68 19.12 -53.34 23.39
N ALA A 69 20.33 -53.78 23.76
CA ALA A 69 21.47 -52.93 24.08
C ALA A 69 22.04 -52.18 22.85
N LYS A 70 21.83 -52.69 21.63
CA LYS A 70 22.27 -52.05 20.37
C LYS A 70 21.32 -50.94 19.90
N LEU A 71 20.12 -50.83 20.49
CA LEU A 71 19.16 -49.80 20.16
C LEU A 71 19.56 -48.44 20.75
N LYS A 72 19.14 -47.35 20.08
CA LYS A 72 19.38 -45.98 20.56
C LYS A 72 18.80 -45.79 21.98
N PRO A 73 19.42 -44.96 22.83
CA PRO A 73 18.95 -44.72 24.21
C PRO A 73 17.46 -44.33 24.29
N GLU A 74 17.00 -43.50 23.36
CA GLU A 74 15.60 -43.05 23.29
C GLU A 74 14.62 -44.21 23.05
N VAL A 75 15.01 -45.21 22.25
CA VAL A 75 14.20 -46.40 21.96
C VAL A 75 14.16 -47.30 23.20
N ARG A 76 15.31 -47.51 23.86
CA ARG A 76 15.39 -48.33 25.08
C ARG A 76 14.50 -47.78 26.20
N ASN A 77 14.56 -46.46 26.42
CA ASN A 77 13.72 -45.79 27.42
C ASN A 77 12.23 -45.90 27.07
N ALA A 78 11.87 -45.84 25.78
CA ALA A 78 10.49 -46.00 25.33
C ALA A 78 9.97 -47.45 25.48
N LEU A 79 10.84 -48.45 25.34
CA LEU A 79 10.49 -49.87 25.52
C LEU A 79 10.23 -50.25 26.98
N GLN A 80 10.80 -49.51 27.96
CA GLN A 80 10.53 -49.69 29.39
C GLN A 80 9.11 -49.27 29.81
N VAL A 81 8.45 -48.43 29.01
CA VAL A 81 7.05 -48.03 29.23
C VAL A 81 6.14 -49.06 28.57
N ALA A 82 5.11 -49.51 29.30
CA ALA A 82 4.12 -50.46 28.78
C ALA A 82 3.49 -49.93 27.48
N ALA A 83 3.29 -50.80 26.49
CA ALA A 83 2.87 -50.39 25.14
C ALA A 83 1.60 -49.50 25.10
N ARG A 84 0.66 -49.71 26.03
CA ARG A 84 -0.57 -48.92 26.17
C ARG A 84 -0.38 -47.56 26.85
N GLU A 85 0.70 -47.38 27.58
CA GLU A 85 1.03 -46.15 28.32
C GLU A 85 2.08 -45.29 27.61
N ARG A 86 2.58 -45.73 26.45
CA ARG A 86 3.54 -44.98 25.65
C ARG A 86 2.91 -43.72 25.06
N THR A 87 3.61 -42.60 25.21
CA THR A 87 3.28 -41.35 24.53
C THR A 87 3.37 -41.50 23.00
N ARG A 88 2.69 -40.63 22.24
CA ARG A 88 2.74 -40.61 20.76
C ARG A 88 4.17 -40.55 20.22
N LYS A 89 5.04 -39.76 20.87
CA LYS A 89 6.47 -39.66 20.53
C LYS A 89 7.23 -40.97 20.78
N GLN A 90 6.96 -41.66 21.90
CA GLN A 90 7.55 -42.95 22.20
C GLN A 90 7.10 -44.03 21.21
N LYS A 91 5.79 -44.10 20.88
CA LYS A 91 5.27 -45.02 19.86
C LYS A 91 5.97 -44.84 18.50
N ARG A 92 6.17 -43.58 18.07
CA ARG A 92 6.91 -43.23 16.84
C ARG A 92 8.35 -43.73 16.85
N ILE A 93 9.08 -43.47 17.92
CA ILE A 93 10.50 -43.82 18.05
C ILE A 93 10.70 -45.35 18.06
N VAL A 94 9.82 -46.08 18.76
CA VAL A 94 9.84 -47.54 18.80
C VAL A 94 9.51 -48.15 17.43
N TYR A 95 8.47 -47.65 16.75
CA TYR A 95 8.11 -48.13 15.41
C TYR A 95 9.18 -47.84 14.37
N ALA A 96 9.83 -46.67 14.44
CA ALA A 96 10.96 -46.33 13.56
C ALA A 96 12.14 -47.29 13.72
N ALA A 97 12.37 -47.83 14.92
CA ALA A 97 13.40 -48.83 15.19
C ALA A 97 13.00 -50.23 14.69
N PHE A 98 11.71 -50.57 14.74
CA PHE A 98 11.17 -51.84 14.24
C PHE A 98 11.18 -51.93 12.71
N LYS A 99 10.66 -50.90 12.02
CA LYS A 99 10.42 -50.95 10.57
C LYS A 99 10.74 -49.62 9.89
N ALA A 100 12.02 -49.27 9.87
CA ALA A 100 12.52 -48.02 9.29
C ALA A 100 12.21 -47.84 7.79
N ASP A 101 12.10 -48.94 7.04
CA ASP A 101 11.89 -48.94 5.58
C ASP A 101 10.40 -48.85 5.17
N ASP A 102 9.49 -48.70 6.12
CA ASP A 102 8.06 -48.52 5.83
C ASP A 102 7.79 -47.17 5.11
N PRO A 103 7.40 -47.17 3.82
CA PRO A 103 7.21 -45.94 3.04
C PRO A 103 6.08 -45.05 3.58
N GLU A 104 5.02 -45.67 4.09
CA GLU A 104 3.83 -44.98 4.59
C GLU A 104 4.10 -44.29 5.93
N PHE A 105 4.86 -44.94 6.81
CA PHE A 105 5.35 -44.35 8.06
C PHE A 105 6.36 -43.22 7.78
N LYS A 106 7.33 -43.45 6.88
CA LYS A 106 8.35 -42.46 6.53
C LYS A 106 7.73 -41.17 5.98
N SER A 107 6.73 -41.29 5.11
CA SER A 107 5.99 -40.13 4.57
C SER A 107 5.28 -39.33 5.66
N ARG A 108 4.52 -40.00 6.55
CA ARG A 108 3.79 -39.34 7.64
C ARG A 108 4.71 -38.72 8.68
N ASN A 109 5.74 -39.46 9.11
CA ASN A 109 6.70 -38.98 10.10
C ASN A 109 7.55 -37.82 9.55
N ALA A 110 7.90 -37.82 8.26
CA ALA A 110 8.61 -36.70 7.63
C ALA A 110 7.73 -35.43 7.56
N LYS A 111 6.42 -35.57 7.26
CA LYS A 111 5.48 -34.45 7.30
C LYS A 111 5.38 -33.87 8.72
N LEU A 112 5.30 -34.72 9.74
CA LEU A 112 5.19 -34.30 11.13
C LEU A 112 6.47 -33.61 11.61
N ALA A 113 7.64 -34.20 11.34
CA ALA A 113 8.93 -33.60 11.67
C ALA A 113 9.18 -32.26 10.97
N LYS A 114 8.66 -32.09 9.74
CA LYS A 114 8.71 -30.82 9.01
C LYS A 114 7.84 -29.75 9.66
N LEU A 115 6.66 -30.15 10.15
CA LEU A 115 5.71 -29.25 10.81
C LEU A 115 6.20 -28.87 12.23
N GLU A 116 6.73 -29.84 12.99
CA GLU A 116 7.34 -29.64 14.33
C GLU A 116 8.52 -28.65 14.30
N ARG A 117 9.27 -28.58 13.19
CA ARG A 117 10.40 -27.67 13.00
C ARG A 117 10.00 -26.26 12.56
N ARG A 118 8.72 -25.99 12.35
CA ARG A 118 8.25 -24.68 11.88
C ARG A 118 8.15 -23.74 13.08
N GLU A 119 9.24 -23.05 13.38
CA GLU A 119 9.26 -22.00 14.39
C GLU A 119 8.53 -20.74 13.89
N PRO A 120 7.79 -20.01 14.75
CA PRO A 120 7.26 -18.70 14.40
C PRO A 120 8.44 -17.78 14.11
N ARG A 121 8.62 -17.43 12.84
CA ARG A 121 9.65 -16.48 12.44
C ARG A 121 9.10 -15.06 12.59
N PRO A 122 9.85 -14.14 13.23
CA PRO A 122 9.50 -12.73 13.14
C PRO A 122 9.48 -12.35 11.67
N VAL A 123 8.50 -11.54 11.27
CA VAL A 123 8.52 -10.95 9.94
C VAL A 123 9.72 -10.02 9.91
N THR A 124 10.65 -10.31 9.01
CA THR A 124 11.84 -9.50 8.84
C THR A 124 11.80 -8.77 7.52
N THR A 125 12.37 -7.58 7.50
CA THR A 125 12.62 -6.83 6.27
C THR A 125 14.10 -6.55 6.12
N LEU A 126 14.57 -6.60 4.87
CA LEU A 126 15.94 -6.29 4.55
C LEU A 126 16.14 -4.78 4.66
N VAL A 127 17.15 -4.37 5.42
CA VAL A 127 17.52 -2.97 5.61
C VAL A 127 18.98 -2.75 5.27
N MET A 128 19.27 -1.60 4.70
CA MET A 128 20.65 -1.19 4.47
C MET A 128 21.23 -0.69 5.80
N ILE A 129 22.32 -1.30 6.25
CA ILE A 129 23.07 -0.84 7.43
C ILE A 129 24.20 0.08 6.95
N GLU A 130 24.29 1.26 7.58
CA GLU A 130 25.41 2.16 7.34
C GLU A 130 26.71 1.57 7.93
N GLN A 131 27.80 1.68 7.18
CA GLN A 131 29.12 1.25 7.63
C GLN A 131 29.56 2.07 8.84
N LYS A 132 30.24 1.41 9.80
CA LYS A 132 30.83 2.06 10.96
C LYS A 132 31.84 3.16 10.56
N GLU A 133 32.54 2.93 9.46
CA GLU A 133 33.45 3.90 8.84
C GLU A 133 32.92 4.21 7.42
N PRO A 134 32.39 5.42 7.16
CA PRO A 134 31.88 5.83 5.85
C PRO A 134 32.94 5.78 4.74
N ARG A 135 32.53 5.40 3.52
CA ARG A 135 33.44 5.40 2.37
C ARG A 135 33.83 6.84 2.00
N ALA A 136 35.11 7.05 1.69
CA ALA A 136 35.56 8.33 1.17
C ALA A 136 35.01 8.54 -0.26
N THR A 137 34.16 9.55 -0.45
CA THR A 137 33.59 9.90 -1.75
C THR A 137 34.27 11.16 -2.29
N HIS A 138 34.60 11.18 -3.58
CA HIS A 138 35.32 12.29 -4.22
C HIS A 138 34.60 12.75 -5.49
N LEU A 139 34.76 14.03 -5.86
CA LEU A 139 34.37 14.53 -7.17
C LEU A 139 35.31 13.96 -8.23
N LEU A 140 34.77 13.36 -9.29
CA LEU A 140 35.58 12.82 -10.37
C LEU A 140 35.94 13.93 -11.36
N ILE A 141 37.23 14.16 -11.58
CA ILE A 141 37.69 15.21 -12.50
C ILE A 141 37.28 14.81 -13.92
N LYS A 142 36.37 15.60 -14.53
CA LYS A 142 35.77 15.30 -15.85
C LYS A 142 35.07 13.93 -15.92
N GLY A 143 34.62 13.39 -14.78
CA GLY A 143 33.96 12.08 -14.72
C GLY A 143 34.91 10.87 -14.74
N ASP A 144 36.23 11.08 -14.72
CA ASP A 144 37.23 10.00 -14.68
C ASP A 144 37.36 9.42 -13.26
N PHE A 145 36.96 8.16 -13.08
CA PHE A 145 36.97 7.46 -11.79
C PHE A 145 38.39 7.20 -11.25
N THR A 146 39.42 7.25 -12.10
CA THR A 146 40.82 7.07 -11.70
C THR A 146 41.46 8.37 -11.19
N ARG A 147 40.78 9.50 -11.38
CA ARG A 147 41.25 10.83 -11.01
C ARG A 147 40.32 11.46 -9.97
N PRO A 148 40.41 11.00 -8.70
CA PRO A 148 39.64 11.62 -7.63
C PRO A 148 40.12 13.06 -7.44
N GLY A 149 39.18 13.98 -7.48
CA GLY A 149 39.35 15.37 -7.08
C GLY A 149 39.01 15.56 -5.60
N GLU A 150 38.36 16.67 -5.27
CA GLU A 150 38.02 17.03 -3.90
C GLU A 150 37.10 15.99 -3.23
N ARG A 151 37.37 15.70 -1.95
CA ARG A 151 36.51 14.83 -1.14
C ARG A 151 35.20 15.55 -0.81
N VAL A 152 34.10 14.83 -0.91
CA VAL A 152 32.77 15.33 -0.56
C VAL A 152 32.19 14.55 0.62
N ALA A 153 31.55 15.27 1.54
CA ALA A 153 30.82 14.67 2.66
C ALA A 153 29.36 14.36 2.26
N PRO A 154 28.71 13.41 2.96
CA PRO A 154 27.25 13.28 2.91
C PRO A 154 26.59 14.60 3.29
N GLY A 155 25.52 14.95 2.58
CA GLY A 155 24.79 16.18 2.84
C GLY A 155 23.46 16.21 2.09
N VAL A 156 22.53 16.97 2.65
CA VAL A 156 21.24 17.29 2.04
C VAL A 156 21.43 18.55 1.17
N PRO A 157 20.81 18.65 -0.02
CA PRO A 157 20.80 19.89 -0.80
C PRO A 157 20.47 21.09 0.09
N ALA A 158 21.23 22.19 -0.01
CA ALA A 158 21.00 23.39 0.80
C ALA A 158 19.56 23.94 0.62
N SER A 159 18.98 23.70 -0.55
CA SER A 159 17.58 23.99 -0.88
C SER A 159 16.58 23.02 -0.24
N LEU A 160 16.97 22.16 0.69
CA LEU A 160 16.10 21.31 1.49
C LEU A 160 16.68 21.48 2.90
N ASP A 161 16.21 22.49 3.65
CA ASP A 161 16.81 22.79 4.96
C ASP A 161 16.11 22.00 6.09
N PRO A 162 16.64 20.84 6.51
CA PRO A 162 16.05 20.04 7.58
C PRO A 162 16.08 20.74 8.95
N ALA A 163 16.91 21.76 9.15
CA ALA A 163 17.01 22.48 10.43
C ALA A 163 15.75 23.30 10.75
N ALA A 164 15.01 23.76 9.74
CA ALA A 164 13.74 24.46 9.94
C ALA A 164 12.67 23.59 10.65
N ALA A 165 12.79 22.26 10.59
CA ALA A 165 11.84 21.36 11.24
C ALA A 165 12.08 21.19 12.74
N THR A 166 13.30 21.42 13.21
CA THR A 166 13.73 21.15 14.60
C THR A 166 13.45 22.27 15.61
N ASP A 167 13.04 23.45 15.17
CA ASP A 167 13.11 24.67 15.99
C ASP A 167 11.81 25.05 16.75
N VAL A 168 10.91 24.09 16.98
CA VAL A 168 9.69 24.33 17.79
C VAL A 168 9.68 23.57 19.11
N SER A 169 10.42 22.45 19.22
CA SER A 169 10.50 21.68 20.48
C SER A 169 11.51 22.28 21.48
N ARG A 170 12.28 23.30 21.10
CA ARG A 170 13.31 23.94 21.94
C ARG A 170 12.95 25.33 22.47
N ARG A 171 11.81 25.91 22.05
CA ARG A 171 11.43 27.27 22.44
C ARG A 171 10.67 27.35 23.76
N ASP A 172 10.20 26.22 24.30
CA ASP A 172 9.46 26.19 25.58
C ASP A 172 10.36 26.11 26.83
N GLU A 173 11.69 25.98 26.67
CA GLU A 173 12.63 25.91 27.80
C GLU A 173 13.44 27.19 28.04
N ALA A 174 13.39 28.19 27.14
CA ALA A 174 14.22 29.39 27.24
C ALA A 174 13.53 30.61 27.89
N ASP A 175 12.23 30.54 28.21
CA ASP A 175 11.46 31.67 28.76
C ASP A 175 11.22 31.58 30.28
N ARG A 176 12.11 30.88 31.00
CA ARG A 176 12.20 30.93 32.47
C ARG A 176 13.61 31.29 32.91
N ASP A 177 14.01 32.52 32.67
CA ASP A 177 14.72 33.31 33.68
C ASP A 177 14.76 34.77 33.21
N GLY A 178 14.31 35.66 34.10
CA GLY A 178 14.04 37.05 33.78
C GLY A 178 15.27 37.96 33.80
N GLY A 179 15.03 39.17 33.28
CA GLY A 179 15.63 40.40 33.79
C GLY A 179 16.72 41.04 32.93
N HIS A 180 16.32 42.05 32.14
CA HIS A 180 16.80 43.45 32.22
C HIS A 180 16.95 44.11 30.84
N GLY A 181 16.45 45.36 30.76
CA GLY A 181 17.04 46.38 29.90
C GLY A 181 16.14 46.93 28.78
N LEU A 182 15.35 47.94 29.13
CA LEU A 182 14.78 48.90 28.18
C LEU A 182 15.90 49.63 27.42
N ALA A 183 15.88 49.63 26.08
CA ALA A 183 16.51 50.68 25.27
C ALA A 183 15.86 50.76 23.88
N LEU A 184 15.37 51.96 23.55
CA LEU A 184 14.78 52.39 22.27
C LEU A 184 15.83 52.41 21.14
N PRO A 185 15.45 52.23 19.85
CA PRO A 185 16.35 52.50 18.74
C PRO A 185 16.15 53.92 18.18
N HIS A 186 17.26 54.65 18.03
CA HIS A 186 17.38 55.83 17.16
C HIS A 186 17.70 55.41 15.72
N PRO A 187 17.32 56.21 14.69
CA PRO A 187 17.47 55.85 13.28
C PRO A 187 18.65 56.52 12.58
N GLY A 188 19.14 55.88 11.51
CA GLY A 188 19.91 56.53 10.44
C GLY A 188 20.84 55.57 9.69
N PRO A 189 21.35 55.93 8.49
CA PRO A 189 20.66 56.63 7.40
C PRO A 189 20.79 55.87 6.04
N GLU A 190 19.93 56.23 5.09
CA GLU A 190 20.05 55.87 3.66
C GLU A 190 21.38 56.34 3.05
N PRO A 191 21.87 55.71 1.97
CA PRO A 191 22.67 56.38 0.98
C PRO A 191 21.85 56.68 -0.29
N ARG A 192 21.81 57.97 -0.65
CA ARG A 192 21.43 58.48 -1.98
C ARG A 192 22.62 58.38 -2.95
N GLY A 193 22.28 58.28 -4.23
CA GLY A 193 23.15 57.84 -5.31
C GLY A 193 24.26 58.80 -5.78
N SER A 194 25.02 58.30 -6.75
CA SER A 194 25.64 59.10 -7.82
C SER A 194 25.75 58.24 -9.09
N ARG A 195 25.80 58.94 -10.22
CA ARG A 195 25.37 58.58 -11.58
C ARG A 195 26.55 58.66 -12.56
N ARG A 196 26.51 57.81 -13.62
CA ARG A 196 27.23 57.87 -14.93
C ARG A 196 28.75 57.69 -14.89
N GLU A 197 29.44 57.05 -15.85
CA GLU A 197 29.34 56.98 -17.34
C GLU A 197 29.63 55.53 -17.83
N GLU A 198 28.90 54.95 -18.80
CA GLU A 198 29.02 55.03 -20.27
C GLU A 198 30.25 54.31 -20.90
N ALA A 199 30.01 53.17 -21.57
CA ALA A 199 30.81 52.68 -22.71
C ALA A 199 29.97 51.65 -23.51
N ASP A 200 30.00 51.85 -24.82
CA ASP A 200 29.20 51.28 -25.92
C ASP A 200 29.90 50.06 -26.54
N ASP A 201 29.13 49.03 -26.97
CA ASP A 201 29.43 48.29 -28.21
C ASP A 201 28.24 47.41 -28.72
N SER A 202 27.46 47.99 -29.63
CA SER A 202 27.14 47.50 -30.99
C SER A 202 26.80 46.02 -31.34
N LYS A 203 25.53 45.81 -31.77
CA LYS A 203 24.94 44.92 -32.84
C LYS A 203 24.29 43.56 -32.46
N PRO A 204 23.29 43.06 -33.25
CA PRO A 204 22.03 43.69 -33.67
C PRO A 204 20.78 42.83 -33.30
N GLU A 205 19.69 43.50 -32.94
CA GLU A 205 18.40 42.87 -32.59
C GLU A 205 17.61 42.41 -33.84
N ILE A 206 17.07 41.19 -33.78
CA ILE A 206 15.97 40.73 -34.63
C ILE A 206 14.66 41.18 -33.96
N ARG A 207 13.96 42.13 -34.61
CA ARG A 207 12.58 42.53 -34.24
C ARG A 207 11.62 41.36 -34.45
N ASN A 208 10.84 41.03 -33.42
CA ASN A 208 9.53 40.39 -33.60
C ASN A 208 8.47 41.18 -32.79
N PRO A 209 7.25 41.35 -33.32
CA PRO A 209 6.32 42.39 -32.89
C PRO A 209 5.65 42.05 -31.56
N LYS A 210 5.45 43.10 -30.76
CA LYS A 210 4.75 43.10 -29.47
C LYS A 210 3.36 42.48 -29.60
N SER A 211 3.13 41.33 -28.95
CA SER A 211 1.83 41.05 -28.37
C SER A 211 1.81 41.70 -26.98
N GLU A 212 0.89 42.64 -26.78
CA GLU A 212 0.61 43.18 -25.46
C GLU A 212 0.02 42.04 -24.60
N ILE A 213 0.90 41.37 -23.85
CA ILE A 213 0.48 40.51 -22.75
C ILE A 213 0.05 41.45 -21.64
N ASP A 214 -1.24 41.42 -21.33
CA ASP A 214 -1.85 42.13 -20.21
C ASP A 214 -1.12 41.72 -18.90
N LYS A 215 -0.33 42.64 -18.36
CA LYS A 215 0.50 42.42 -17.16
C LYS A 215 -0.34 42.08 -15.92
N SER A 216 -1.65 42.37 -15.94
CA SER A 216 -2.58 42.00 -14.87
C SER A 216 -2.80 40.47 -14.78
N LEU A 217 -2.73 39.75 -15.91
CA LEU A 217 -2.85 38.28 -15.96
C LEU A 217 -1.57 37.58 -15.45
N LEU A 218 -0.39 38.16 -15.71
CA LEU A 218 0.89 37.69 -15.18
C LEU A 218 1.00 37.86 -13.66
N THR A 219 0.40 38.92 -13.10
CA THR A 219 0.43 39.18 -11.65
C THR A 219 -0.49 38.23 -10.89
N SER A 220 -1.63 37.86 -11.49
CA SER A 220 -2.55 36.85 -10.98
C SER A 220 -1.94 35.44 -11.00
N ALA A 221 -1.21 35.09 -12.06
CA ALA A 221 -0.49 33.83 -12.18
C ALA A 221 0.68 33.72 -11.17
N ALA A 222 1.44 34.80 -10.97
CA ALA A 222 2.54 34.84 -10.00
C ALA A 222 2.06 34.72 -8.54
N THR A 223 0.88 35.26 -8.21
CA THR A 223 0.30 35.17 -6.86
C THR A 223 -0.17 33.74 -6.55
N ALA A 224 -0.72 33.03 -7.54
CA ALA A 224 -1.12 31.62 -7.40
C ALA A 224 0.08 30.65 -7.37
N GLN A 225 1.14 30.95 -8.15
CA GLN A 225 2.39 30.19 -8.17
C GLN A 225 3.15 30.23 -6.84
N GLY A 226 3.02 31.32 -6.07
CA GLY A 226 3.64 31.47 -4.76
C GLY A 226 3.04 30.59 -3.65
N SER A 227 1.83 30.04 -3.81
CA SER A 227 1.20 29.25 -2.72
C SER A 227 1.82 27.85 -2.58
N ASN A 228 2.23 27.24 -3.69
CA ASN A 228 2.85 25.92 -3.72
C ASN A 228 4.28 25.92 -3.22
N THR A 229 4.95 27.07 -3.34
CA THR A 229 6.33 27.28 -2.89
C THR A 229 6.36 27.91 -1.51
N ARG A 230 5.30 27.82 -0.69
CA ARG A 230 5.25 28.38 0.65
C ARG A 230 4.72 27.41 1.71
N ASP A 231 5.21 27.55 2.94
CA ASP A 231 4.76 26.82 4.12
C ASP A 231 3.41 27.31 4.64
N PHE A 232 2.85 26.60 5.64
CA PHE A 232 1.56 26.96 6.24
C PHE A 232 1.57 28.33 6.95
N SER A 233 2.75 28.92 7.17
CA SER A 233 2.94 30.28 7.69
C SER A 233 3.21 31.32 6.60
N GLY A 234 3.25 30.91 5.32
CA GLY A 234 3.49 31.77 4.17
C GLY A 234 4.97 31.97 3.80
N LYS A 235 5.92 31.25 4.42
CA LYS A 235 7.35 31.37 4.10
C LYS A 235 7.73 30.49 2.91
N PRO A 236 8.70 30.88 2.05
CA PRO A 236 9.11 30.07 0.92
C PRO A 236 9.58 28.67 1.33
N LEU A 237 9.11 27.65 0.62
CA LEU A 237 9.59 26.29 0.72
C LEU A 237 10.99 26.20 0.11
N PRO A 238 11.87 25.39 0.72
CA PRO A 238 13.20 25.17 0.20
C PRO A 238 13.13 24.66 -1.27
N GLY A 239 13.70 25.42 -2.22
CA GLY A 239 13.68 25.13 -3.66
C GLY A 239 12.80 26.05 -4.53
N GLY A 240 12.13 27.05 -3.94
CA GLY A 240 11.25 27.99 -4.66
C GLY A 240 11.87 29.33 -5.08
N GLU A 241 13.17 29.56 -4.90
CA GLU A 241 13.80 30.86 -5.21
C GLU A 241 14.41 30.95 -6.62
N VAL A 242 14.13 32.09 -7.26
CA VAL A 242 14.83 32.62 -8.44
C VAL A 242 16.32 32.75 -8.11
N ARG A 243 17.19 32.30 -9.02
CA ARG A 243 18.65 32.47 -8.94
C ARG A 243 19.01 33.92 -8.59
N GLY A 244 19.36 34.16 -7.33
CA GLY A 244 20.11 35.34 -6.91
C GLY A 244 21.59 35.06 -7.07
N GLU A 245 22.28 35.89 -7.84
CA GLU A 245 23.74 35.87 -7.95
C GLU A 245 24.39 36.20 -6.60
N GLY A 246 25.30 35.33 -6.16
CA GLY A 246 26.08 35.54 -4.94
C GLY A 246 26.48 34.22 -4.25
N GLU A 247 27.51 33.54 -4.76
CA GLU A 247 28.47 32.91 -3.85
C GLU A 247 29.26 34.04 -3.16
N PRO A 248 29.69 33.96 -1.89
CA PRO A 248 30.40 32.78 -1.36
C PRO A 248 30.22 32.47 0.15
N ASN A 249 30.83 31.35 0.53
CA ASN A 249 31.76 31.18 1.67
C ASN A 249 31.39 30.05 2.65
N LEU A 250 32.16 28.97 2.50
CA LEU A 250 32.34 27.88 3.43
C LEU A 250 32.74 28.41 4.81
N LYS A 251 32.09 27.92 5.89
CA LYS A 251 32.73 27.66 7.21
C LYS A 251 31.80 26.89 8.18
N HIS A 252 32.20 25.63 8.42
CA HIS A 252 32.17 24.89 9.71
C HIS A 252 30.81 24.46 10.31
N PRO A 253 30.81 23.70 11.43
CA PRO A 253 30.74 22.25 11.47
C PRO A 253 29.55 21.83 12.35
N VAL A 254 28.39 21.64 11.74
CA VAL A 254 27.24 21.04 12.43
C VAL A 254 27.37 19.54 12.23
N ALA A 255 27.17 18.74 13.28
CA ALA A 255 27.14 17.27 13.21
C ALA A 255 26.52 16.83 11.86
N GLU A 256 27.33 16.16 11.02
CA GLU A 256 27.06 16.03 9.59
C GLU A 256 25.65 15.46 9.36
N ARG A 257 24.77 16.26 8.72
CA ARG A 257 23.37 15.90 8.44
C ARG A 257 23.32 14.56 7.71
N ASN A 258 22.57 13.61 8.25
CA ASN A 258 22.57 12.22 7.76
C ASN A 258 21.23 11.83 7.10
N ARG A 259 21.11 10.55 6.68
CA ARG A 259 19.89 10.01 6.06
C ARG A 259 18.66 10.13 6.93
N LEU A 260 18.83 9.94 8.24
CA LEU A 260 17.76 9.99 9.20
C LEU A 260 17.22 11.42 9.36
N ASP A 261 18.08 12.43 9.30
CA ASP A 261 17.65 13.83 9.38
C ASP A 261 16.78 14.23 8.19
N LEU A 262 17.16 13.82 6.97
CA LEU A 262 16.32 14.02 5.78
C LEU A 262 14.99 13.25 5.90
N ALA A 263 15.03 11.99 6.33
CA ALA A 263 13.82 11.19 6.49
C ALA A 263 12.87 11.82 7.50
N ARG A 264 13.38 12.27 8.65
CA ARG A 264 12.62 13.01 9.68
C ARG A 264 12.03 14.29 9.13
N TRP A 265 12.78 15.05 8.32
CA TRP A 265 12.28 16.27 7.69
C TRP A 265 11.17 15.99 6.65
N ILE A 266 11.30 14.94 5.84
CA ILE A 266 10.27 14.57 4.85
C ILE A 266 8.92 14.29 5.54
N VAL A 267 8.93 13.59 6.67
CA VAL A 267 7.71 13.22 7.40
C VAL A 267 7.34 14.22 8.50
N ALA A 268 8.06 15.34 8.60
CA ALA A 268 7.81 16.32 9.65
C ALA A 268 6.42 16.96 9.47
N PRO A 269 5.62 17.14 10.54
CA PRO A 269 4.29 17.73 10.45
C PRO A 269 4.27 19.15 9.88
N ASN A 270 5.36 19.89 10.08
CA ASN A 270 5.54 21.24 9.54
C ASN A 270 6.10 21.25 8.11
N ASN A 271 6.34 20.09 7.50
CA ASN A 271 6.65 19.99 6.08
C ASN A 271 5.34 19.88 5.28
N PRO A 272 4.86 20.99 4.66
CA PRO A 272 3.59 20.99 3.93
C PRO A 272 3.65 20.17 2.65
N LEU A 273 4.84 19.99 2.06
CA LEU A 273 4.99 19.42 0.73
C LEU A 273 4.54 17.96 0.73
N THR A 274 5.01 17.18 1.70
CA THR A 274 4.63 15.77 1.83
C THR A 274 3.13 15.62 2.04
N ALA A 275 2.53 16.45 2.90
CA ALA A 275 1.09 16.42 3.15
C ALA A 275 0.29 16.76 1.89
N ARG A 276 0.64 17.85 1.19
CA ARG A 276 -0.01 18.28 -0.07
C ARG A 276 0.12 17.23 -1.17
N VAL A 277 1.29 16.62 -1.34
CA VAL A 277 1.53 15.57 -2.36
C VAL A 277 0.67 14.34 -2.07
N ILE A 278 0.63 13.86 -0.83
CA ILE A 278 -0.19 12.70 -0.45
C ILE A 278 -1.68 13.01 -0.63
N VAL A 279 -2.15 14.16 -0.17
CA VAL A 279 -3.54 14.60 -0.36
C VAL A 279 -3.90 14.66 -1.84
N ASN A 280 -3.05 15.23 -2.68
CA ASN A 280 -3.32 15.34 -4.11
C ASN A 280 -3.40 13.97 -4.79
N ARG A 281 -2.53 13.02 -4.40
CA ARG A 281 -2.57 11.63 -4.91
C ARG A 281 -3.85 10.92 -4.47
N VAL A 282 -4.24 11.03 -3.21
CA VAL A 282 -5.50 10.45 -2.72
C VAL A 282 -6.70 11.09 -3.41
N TRP A 283 -6.69 12.41 -3.58
CA TRP A 283 -7.71 13.14 -4.33
C TRP A 283 -7.81 12.65 -5.77
N GLN A 284 -6.68 12.50 -6.47
CA GLN A 284 -6.63 12.00 -7.83
C GLN A 284 -7.25 10.60 -7.97
N GLN A 285 -7.04 9.72 -6.99
CA GLN A 285 -7.71 8.40 -7.00
C GLN A 285 -9.23 8.53 -6.98
N TYR A 286 -9.74 9.51 -6.24
CA TYR A 286 -11.18 9.75 -6.15
C TYR A 286 -11.77 10.61 -7.24
N PHE A 287 -11.03 11.51 -7.89
CA PHE A 287 -11.59 12.42 -8.90
C PHE A 287 -11.00 12.23 -10.30
N GLY A 288 -10.03 11.32 -10.46
CA GLY A 288 -9.32 11.02 -11.71
C GLY A 288 -8.26 12.04 -12.09
N ARG A 289 -8.27 13.22 -11.45
CA ARG A 289 -7.37 14.35 -11.65
C ARG A 289 -7.03 14.93 -10.29
N GLY A 290 -5.75 15.19 -10.04
CA GLY A 290 -5.30 15.91 -8.84
C GLY A 290 -5.79 17.37 -8.83
N ILE A 291 -5.88 17.96 -7.63
CA ILE A 291 -6.06 19.40 -7.45
C ILE A 291 -4.90 20.14 -8.14
N VAL A 292 -3.69 19.61 -8.00
CA VAL A 292 -2.51 19.88 -8.83
C VAL A 292 -2.46 18.81 -9.91
N GLU A 293 -2.57 19.21 -11.17
CA GLU A 293 -2.63 18.28 -12.31
C GLU A 293 -1.28 17.58 -12.57
N THR A 294 -0.18 18.26 -12.28
CA THR A 294 1.19 17.72 -12.36
C THR A 294 1.55 17.01 -11.05
N GLU A 295 1.07 15.78 -10.88
CA GLU A 295 1.23 15.02 -9.62
C GLU A 295 2.69 14.82 -9.14
N ASN A 296 3.65 14.84 -10.07
CA ASN A 296 5.08 14.66 -9.78
C ASN A 296 5.85 15.98 -9.70
N ASP A 297 5.19 17.09 -10.00
CA ASP A 297 5.81 18.40 -10.02
C ASP A 297 4.92 19.40 -9.29
N PHE A 298 5.23 19.55 -8.00
CA PHE A 298 4.69 20.58 -7.12
C PHE A 298 5.58 21.84 -7.12
N GLY A 299 6.65 21.84 -7.90
CA GLY A 299 7.60 22.94 -8.00
C GLY A 299 7.15 24.02 -8.98
N ALA A 300 8.05 24.96 -9.27
CA ALA A 300 7.79 26.12 -10.13
C ALA A 300 7.49 25.76 -11.60
N GLN A 301 7.79 24.54 -12.02
CA GLN A 301 7.52 24.03 -13.38
C GLN A 301 6.16 23.29 -13.46
N GLY A 302 5.54 23.01 -12.31
CA GLY A 302 4.22 22.39 -12.22
C GLY A 302 3.05 23.34 -12.47
N ILE A 303 1.88 22.77 -12.74
CA ILE A 303 0.63 23.53 -12.87
C ILE A 303 0.13 23.90 -11.47
N PRO A 304 -0.24 25.17 -11.20
CA PRO A 304 -0.75 25.56 -9.89
C PRO A 304 -2.05 24.81 -9.52
N PRO A 305 -2.35 24.68 -8.21
CA PRO A 305 -3.55 24.00 -7.76
C PRO A 305 -4.78 24.74 -8.25
N THR A 306 -5.76 23.98 -8.75
CA THR A 306 -7.07 24.52 -9.11
C THR A 306 -7.79 25.13 -7.91
N HIS A 307 -7.62 24.52 -6.73
CA HIS A 307 -8.25 24.92 -5.47
C HIS A 307 -7.20 24.92 -4.34
N PRO A 308 -6.37 25.98 -4.21
CA PRO A 308 -5.29 26.02 -3.23
C PRO A 308 -5.78 25.88 -1.79
N GLU A 309 -6.84 26.60 -1.42
CA GLU A 309 -7.41 26.55 -0.06
C GLU A 309 -7.95 25.16 0.30
N LEU A 310 -8.53 24.46 -0.67
CA LEU A 310 -9.00 23.08 -0.48
C LEU A 310 -7.83 22.13 -0.24
N LEU A 311 -6.76 22.26 -1.04
CA LEU A 311 -5.55 21.45 -0.87
C LEU A 311 -4.93 21.67 0.51
N ASP A 312 -4.81 22.92 0.94
CA ASP A 312 -4.25 23.27 2.25
C ASP A 312 -5.13 22.80 3.40
N GLY A 313 -6.45 22.99 3.30
CA GLY A 313 -7.40 22.50 4.31
C GLY A 313 -7.35 20.98 4.47
N LEU A 314 -7.29 20.23 3.37
CA LEU A 314 -7.15 18.78 3.39
C LEU A 314 -5.78 18.33 3.93
N ALA A 315 -4.69 19.03 3.59
CA ALA A 315 -3.35 18.76 4.12
C ALA A 315 -3.27 18.96 5.64
N CYS A 316 -3.87 20.04 6.15
CA CYS A 316 -4.00 20.28 7.58
C CYS A 316 -4.80 19.18 8.30
N GLU A 317 -5.96 18.77 7.77
CA GLU A 317 -6.77 17.67 8.35
C GLU A 317 -6.06 16.31 8.26
N PHE A 318 -5.22 16.10 7.25
CA PHE A 318 -4.43 14.89 7.12
C PHE A 318 -3.33 14.79 8.19
N VAL A 319 -2.62 15.90 8.46
CA VAL A 319 -1.52 15.97 9.45
C VAL A 319 -2.05 16.07 10.88
N SER A 320 -3.13 16.81 11.10
CA SER A 320 -3.71 17.11 12.42
C SER A 320 -5.24 17.05 12.39
N PRO A 321 -5.83 15.84 12.45
CA PRO A 321 -7.28 15.63 12.42
C PRO A 321 -8.02 16.44 13.50
N SER A 322 -9.11 17.12 13.15
CA SER A 322 -9.90 17.90 14.12
C SER A 322 -10.57 17.08 15.24
N SER A 323 -10.69 15.75 15.09
CA SER A 323 -11.26 14.87 16.12
C SER A 323 -10.36 14.66 17.33
N SER A 324 -9.02 14.70 17.18
CA SER A 324 -8.10 14.55 18.31
C SER A 324 -8.20 15.72 19.30
N ARG A 325 -8.57 16.91 18.82
CA ARG A 325 -8.78 18.11 19.67
C ARG A 325 -10.04 18.07 20.54
N ARG A 326 -11.07 17.30 20.17
CA ARG A 326 -12.33 17.22 20.95
C ARG A 326 -12.25 16.25 22.13
N GLU A 327 -11.44 15.20 22.02
CA GLU A 327 -11.21 14.24 23.11
C GLU A 327 -10.30 14.83 24.21
N GLU A 328 -9.30 15.64 23.85
CA GLU A 328 -8.49 16.38 24.82
C GLU A 328 -9.29 17.46 25.57
N ALA A 329 -10.29 18.07 24.95
CA ALA A 329 -11.13 19.09 25.59
C ALA A 329 -12.18 18.52 26.57
N HIS A 330 -12.54 17.23 26.46
CA HIS A 330 -13.55 16.59 27.32
C HIS A 330 -12.96 15.81 28.51
N SER A 331 -11.63 15.69 28.63
CA SER A 331 -10.96 15.04 29.76
C SER A 331 -10.52 16.00 30.88
N GLY A 332 -10.76 17.31 30.74
CA GLY A 332 -10.52 18.32 31.78
C GLY A 332 -11.65 18.40 32.81
N GLY A 333 -11.72 17.46 33.75
CA GLY A 333 -12.53 17.62 34.98
C GLY A 333 -11.92 18.68 35.91
N PRO A 334 -12.73 19.35 36.78
CA PRO A 334 -12.23 20.41 37.64
C PRO A 334 -11.22 19.88 38.66
N PRO A 335 -10.17 20.65 39.03
CA PRO A 335 -9.12 20.13 39.90
C PRO A 335 -9.66 19.95 41.32
N ALA A 336 -9.64 18.70 41.80
CA ALA A 336 -9.91 18.40 43.20
C ALA A 336 -8.72 18.87 44.06
N ASN A 337 -9.06 19.66 45.07
CA ASN A 337 -8.13 20.29 46.00
C ASN A 337 -7.45 19.25 46.91
N GLY A 338 -6.13 19.31 47.01
CA GLY A 338 -5.37 18.73 48.12
C GLY A 338 -4.64 17.41 47.83
N GLN A 339 -3.36 17.52 47.45
CA GLN A 339 -2.23 16.79 48.05
C GLN A 339 -0.92 17.21 47.38
N ARG A 340 -0.19 18.11 48.07
CA ARG A 340 1.23 18.38 47.81
C ARG A 340 2.04 17.21 48.35
N GLY A 341 2.75 16.50 47.49
CA GLY A 341 3.82 15.59 47.93
C GLY A 341 4.18 14.49 46.94
N LYS A 342 5.34 14.66 46.29
CA LYS A 342 6.14 13.61 45.63
C LYS A 342 5.52 12.91 44.40
N ALA A 343 5.55 13.59 43.26
CA ALA A 343 5.52 12.97 41.93
C ALA A 343 6.36 13.79 40.93
N ASN A 344 7.65 13.96 41.20
CA ASN A 344 8.62 14.49 40.24
C ASN A 344 9.45 13.32 39.71
N GLN A 345 8.85 12.49 38.83
CA GLN A 345 9.53 11.59 37.88
C GLN A 345 8.49 10.81 37.03
N SER A 346 7.66 11.52 36.27
CA SER A 346 7.02 10.95 35.06
C SER A 346 6.56 12.00 34.05
N LEU A 347 7.00 13.25 34.20
CA LEU A 347 6.61 14.38 33.34
C LEU A 347 7.70 14.67 32.31
N VAL A 348 8.07 13.67 31.53
CA VAL A 348 8.74 13.83 30.24
C VAL A 348 8.21 12.70 29.35
N THR A 349 7.96 12.99 28.08
CA THR A 349 7.44 12.08 27.02
C THR A 349 5.92 11.89 26.92
N SER A 350 5.18 13.00 26.87
CA SER A 350 4.06 13.10 25.92
C SER A 350 4.46 14.10 24.86
N ALA A 351 5.33 13.68 23.94
CA ALA A 351 5.42 14.37 22.66
C ALA A 351 4.08 14.14 21.97
N ALA A 352 3.33 15.22 21.73
CA ALA A 352 2.07 15.18 21.00
C ALA A 352 2.21 14.24 19.79
N THR A 353 1.52 13.10 19.85
CA THR A 353 1.58 12.07 18.82
C THR A 353 1.08 12.67 17.51
N CYS A 354 2.00 12.88 16.58
CA CYS A 354 1.71 13.34 15.22
C CYS A 354 0.79 12.33 14.53
N SER A 355 -0.52 12.50 14.58
CA SER A 355 -1.43 11.48 14.06
C SER A 355 -1.81 11.79 12.61
N TRP A 356 -0.85 11.65 11.70
CA TRP A 356 -1.15 11.57 10.28
C TRP A 356 -2.22 10.48 10.06
N SER A 357 -3.32 10.80 9.38
CA SER A 357 -4.46 9.89 9.29
C SER A 357 -5.02 9.78 7.88
N LEU A 358 -4.58 8.75 7.15
CA LEU A 358 -5.16 8.39 5.86
C LEU A 358 -6.66 8.10 5.99
N LYS A 359 -7.07 7.36 7.03
CA LYS A 359 -8.49 7.02 7.25
C LYS A 359 -9.37 8.28 7.39
N ARG A 360 -8.89 9.31 8.10
CA ARG A 360 -9.60 10.58 8.24
C ARG A 360 -9.72 11.29 6.89
N LEU A 361 -8.63 11.39 6.14
CA LEU A 361 -8.61 12.02 4.82
C LEU A 361 -9.59 11.34 3.86
N HIS A 362 -9.54 10.00 3.77
CA HIS A 362 -10.49 9.21 2.97
C HIS A 362 -11.94 9.51 3.39
N ARG A 363 -12.25 9.47 4.69
CA ARG A 363 -13.59 9.75 5.21
C ARG A 363 -14.07 11.15 4.83
N LEU A 364 -13.22 12.16 4.98
CA LEU A 364 -13.55 13.55 4.67
C LEU A 364 -13.90 13.71 3.18
N ILE A 365 -13.11 13.12 2.29
CA ILE A 365 -13.35 13.13 0.85
C ILE A 365 -14.68 12.42 0.53
N VAL A 366 -14.83 11.15 0.93
CA VAL A 366 -15.99 10.34 0.50
C VAL A 366 -17.33 10.78 1.11
N THR A 367 -17.30 11.54 2.21
CA THR A 367 -18.52 12.11 2.83
C THR A 367 -18.81 13.54 2.38
N SER A 368 -17.92 14.17 1.61
CA SER A 368 -18.12 15.51 1.06
C SER A 368 -19.35 15.59 0.14
N ALA A 369 -19.91 16.78 -0.02
CA ALA A 369 -20.98 17.01 -0.99
C ALA A 369 -20.44 16.79 -2.42
N THR A 370 -19.24 17.29 -2.71
CA THR A 370 -18.55 17.16 -4.00
C THR A 370 -18.39 15.69 -4.42
N TYR A 371 -17.95 14.81 -3.50
CA TYR A 371 -17.78 13.40 -3.84
C TYR A 371 -19.12 12.69 -4.14
N ARG A 372 -20.20 13.10 -3.47
CA ARG A 372 -21.54 12.50 -3.58
C ARG A 372 -22.39 13.06 -4.72
N GLN A 373 -21.85 13.97 -5.53
CA GLN A 373 -22.52 14.44 -6.74
C GLN A 373 -22.68 13.30 -7.75
N SER A 374 -23.69 13.39 -8.61
CA SER A 374 -23.81 12.50 -9.77
C SER A 374 -22.68 12.79 -10.76
N SER A 375 -22.19 11.76 -11.46
CA SER A 375 -21.24 11.96 -12.57
C SER A 375 -21.90 12.30 -13.92
N ASN A 376 -23.24 12.29 -13.99
CA ASN A 376 -23.98 12.60 -15.21
C ASN A 376 -23.61 13.96 -15.78
N MET A 377 -23.40 14.00 -17.09
CA MET A 377 -23.10 15.23 -17.81
C MET A 377 -24.36 16.10 -17.89
N ARG A 378 -24.39 17.19 -17.11
CA ARG A 378 -25.49 18.14 -17.13
C ARG A 378 -25.36 19.07 -18.35
N PRO A 379 -26.47 19.39 -19.06
CA PRO A 379 -26.41 20.25 -20.24
C PRO A 379 -25.82 21.64 -19.99
N ASP A 380 -26.07 22.23 -18.81
CA ASP A 380 -25.58 23.57 -18.45
C ASP A 380 -24.06 23.61 -18.22
N LEU A 381 -23.44 22.48 -17.88
CA LEU A 381 -22.00 22.39 -17.64
C LEU A 381 -21.17 22.22 -18.92
N ARG A 382 -21.82 21.99 -20.08
CA ARG A 382 -21.12 21.78 -21.36
C ARG A 382 -20.17 22.92 -21.71
N ASP A 383 -20.63 24.16 -21.49
CA ASP A 383 -19.86 25.35 -21.83
C ASP A 383 -19.14 25.94 -20.60
N LEU A 384 -19.71 25.76 -19.40
CA LEU A 384 -19.18 26.33 -18.15
C LEU A 384 -18.02 25.53 -17.56
N ASP A 385 -18.11 24.20 -17.58
CA ASP A 385 -17.09 23.31 -17.02
C ASP A 385 -16.96 21.99 -17.80
N PRO A 386 -16.61 22.04 -19.10
CA PRO A 386 -16.54 20.84 -19.95
C PRO A 386 -15.58 19.78 -19.41
N ASN A 387 -14.52 20.22 -18.73
CA ASN A 387 -13.44 19.36 -18.22
C ASN A 387 -13.60 18.99 -16.74
N ASN A 388 -14.72 19.35 -16.10
CA ASN A 388 -14.98 19.15 -14.68
C ASN A 388 -13.87 19.71 -13.76
N LYS A 389 -13.25 20.83 -14.13
CA LYS A 389 -12.20 21.51 -13.35
C LYS A 389 -12.76 22.23 -12.13
N LEU A 390 -14.02 22.68 -12.17
CA LEU A 390 -14.72 23.34 -11.07
C LEU A 390 -15.41 22.34 -10.13
N LEU A 391 -15.26 21.04 -10.38
CA LEU A 391 -15.86 19.97 -9.58
C LEU A 391 -17.39 20.11 -9.49
N ALA A 392 -18.01 20.50 -10.61
CA ALA A 392 -19.46 20.71 -10.71
C ALA A 392 -20.25 19.39 -10.81
N ARG A 393 -19.56 18.28 -11.05
CA ARG A 393 -20.07 16.90 -11.01
C ARG A 393 -19.01 15.94 -10.51
N GLN A 394 -19.39 14.69 -10.23
CA GLN A 394 -18.41 13.63 -9.97
C GLN A 394 -17.78 13.13 -11.28
N SER A 395 -16.56 12.60 -11.20
CA SER A 395 -15.89 11.93 -12.30
C SER A 395 -16.29 10.45 -12.36
N ARG A 396 -16.70 10.04 -13.56
CA ARG A 396 -16.90 8.64 -13.93
C ARG A 396 -15.53 7.98 -14.15
N LEU A 397 -15.16 7.01 -13.31
CA LEU A 397 -13.82 6.41 -13.32
C LEU A 397 -13.89 4.88 -13.39
N ARG A 398 -13.27 4.29 -14.42
CA ARG A 398 -13.04 2.85 -14.49
C ARG A 398 -12.24 2.39 -13.27
N LEU A 399 -12.62 1.26 -12.69
CA LEU A 399 -11.95 0.68 -11.54
C LEU A 399 -10.55 0.18 -11.91
N ASP A 400 -9.65 0.25 -10.95
CA ASP A 400 -8.30 -0.29 -11.09
C ASP A 400 -8.34 -1.82 -11.20
N ALA A 401 -7.37 -2.40 -11.92
CA ALA A 401 -7.34 -3.82 -12.26
C ALA A 401 -7.58 -4.80 -11.08
N GLU A 402 -6.96 -4.54 -9.94
CA GLU A 402 -7.10 -5.37 -8.74
C GLU A 402 -8.52 -5.28 -8.17
N VAL A 403 -9.14 -4.10 -8.27
CA VAL A 403 -10.47 -3.80 -7.73
C VAL A 403 -11.58 -4.41 -8.59
N VAL A 404 -11.39 -4.51 -9.90
CA VAL A 404 -12.35 -5.18 -10.81
C VAL A 404 -12.67 -6.60 -10.35
N ARG A 405 -11.62 -7.37 -9.99
CA ARG A 405 -11.78 -8.70 -9.40
C ARG A 405 -12.50 -8.64 -8.05
N ASP A 406 -12.12 -7.69 -7.19
CA ASP A 406 -12.66 -7.58 -5.83
C ASP A 406 -14.15 -7.24 -5.81
N VAL A 407 -14.62 -6.42 -6.77
CA VAL A 407 -16.05 -6.15 -6.95
C VAL A 407 -16.81 -7.41 -7.33
N ALA A 408 -16.30 -8.21 -8.27
CA ALA A 408 -16.93 -9.48 -8.65
C ALA A 408 -16.92 -10.50 -7.49
N LEU A 409 -15.83 -10.56 -6.70
CA LEU A 409 -15.74 -11.38 -5.49
C LEU A 409 -16.76 -10.93 -4.42
N ALA A 410 -16.88 -9.62 -4.21
CA ALA A 410 -17.81 -9.06 -3.24
C ALA A 410 -19.27 -9.27 -3.65
N ALA A 411 -19.60 -9.05 -4.93
CA ALA A 411 -20.94 -9.27 -5.48
C ALA A 411 -21.33 -10.75 -5.41
N SER A 412 -20.42 -11.65 -5.80
CA SER A 412 -20.64 -13.10 -5.74
C SER A 412 -20.76 -13.66 -4.31
N GLY A 413 -20.26 -12.93 -3.31
CA GLY A 413 -20.24 -13.39 -1.93
C GLY A 413 -19.11 -14.39 -1.63
N LEU A 414 -18.17 -14.56 -2.56
CA LEU A 414 -17.02 -15.45 -2.42
C LEU A 414 -15.80 -14.78 -1.79
N LEU A 415 -15.80 -13.44 -1.66
CA LEU A 415 -14.66 -12.68 -1.15
C LEU A 415 -14.17 -13.16 0.23
N SER A 416 -12.92 -13.62 0.28
CA SER A 416 -12.21 -13.83 1.55
C SER A 416 -11.77 -12.50 2.14
N ARG A 417 -12.10 -12.29 3.43
CA ARG A 417 -11.70 -11.09 4.20
C ARG A 417 -10.38 -11.28 4.95
N LYS A 418 -9.66 -12.39 4.73
CA LYS A 418 -8.37 -12.65 5.36
C LYS A 418 -7.35 -11.56 5.03
N MET A 419 -6.72 -11.03 6.07
CA MET A 419 -5.71 -9.97 6.01
C MET A 419 -4.31 -10.59 6.22
N GLY A 420 -3.31 -10.10 5.49
CA GLY A 420 -1.92 -10.55 5.59
C GLY A 420 -1.69 -11.95 4.99
N GLY A 421 -0.52 -12.54 5.28
CA GLY A 421 -0.13 -13.86 4.79
C GLY A 421 0.49 -13.88 3.40
N PRO A 422 0.85 -15.07 2.88
CA PRO A 422 1.55 -15.21 1.61
C PRO A 422 0.67 -14.77 0.42
N PRO A 423 1.31 -14.46 -0.73
CA PRO A 423 0.58 -14.15 -1.95
C PRO A 423 -0.16 -15.37 -2.49
N VAL A 424 -1.20 -15.12 -3.30
CA VAL A 424 -2.09 -16.13 -3.88
C VAL A 424 -2.00 -16.16 -5.40
N PHE A 425 -2.42 -17.29 -5.97
CA PHE A 425 -2.31 -17.60 -7.38
C PHE A 425 -3.72 -17.86 -7.93
N PRO A 426 -4.49 -16.84 -8.27
CA PRO A 426 -5.81 -17.05 -8.85
C PRO A 426 -5.75 -17.81 -10.17
N PRO A 427 -6.82 -18.50 -10.60
CA PRO A 427 -6.82 -19.21 -11.87
C PRO A 427 -6.47 -18.29 -13.04
N GLN A 428 -5.58 -18.75 -13.92
CA GLN A 428 -5.22 -18.06 -15.16
C GLN A 428 -5.19 -19.06 -16.33
N PRO A 429 -5.25 -18.59 -17.58
CA PRO A 429 -5.13 -19.45 -18.76
C PRO A 429 -3.80 -20.22 -18.83
N ASP A 430 -3.84 -21.41 -19.43
CA ASP A 430 -2.64 -22.20 -19.68
C ASP A 430 -1.69 -21.50 -20.65
N GLY A 431 -0.39 -21.71 -20.49
CA GLY A 431 0.64 -21.14 -21.38
C GLY A 431 1.05 -19.70 -21.07
N VAL A 432 0.37 -18.96 -20.20
CA VAL A 432 0.80 -17.60 -19.80
C VAL A 432 2.23 -17.58 -19.27
N MET A 433 2.62 -18.61 -18.51
CA MET A 433 3.95 -18.71 -17.91
C MET A 433 5.06 -19.14 -18.87
N THR A 434 4.75 -19.48 -20.12
CA THR A 434 5.77 -19.81 -21.14
C THR A 434 6.28 -18.58 -21.88
N LEU A 435 5.62 -17.43 -21.72
CA LEU A 435 6.02 -16.16 -22.35
C LEU A 435 7.27 -15.53 -21.72
N GLY A 436 7.64 -15.96 -20.50
CA GLY A 436 8.81 -15.45 -19.79
C GLY A 436 10.11 -16.18 -20.15
N GLN A 437 11.26 -15.50 -20.00
CA GLN A 437 12.60 -16.08 -20.21
C GLN A 437 12.90 -17.28 -19.30
N VAL A 438 12.23 -17.35 -18.14
CA VAL A 438 12.37 -18.43 -17.17
C VAL A 438 11.05 -19.19 -17.11
N LYS A 439 11.09 -20.49 -17.38
CA LYS A 439 9.93 -21.37 -17.23
C LYS A 439 9.50 -21.39 -15.76
N ARG A 440 8.28 -20.95 -15.50
CA ARG A 440 7.69 -20.86 -14.15
C ARG A 440 6.39 -21.64 -14.12
N GLU A 441 6.05 -22.16 -12.95
CA GLU A 441 4.80 -22.85 -12.70
C GLU A 441 3.80 -21.88 -12.06
N TRP A 442 2.55 -21.89 -12.53
CA TRP A 442 1.43 -21.18 -11.90
C TRP A 442 0.45 -22.20 -11.34
N LYS A 443 0.65 -22.57 -10.07
CA LYS A 443 -0.25 -23.49 -9.38
C LYS A 443 -1.39 -22.69 -8.76
N SER A 444 -2.59 -22.83 -9.30
CA SER A 444 -3.75 -22.11 -8.79
C SER A 444 -4.01 -22.41 -7.31
N SER A 445 -4.20 -21.37 -6.51
CA SER A 445 -4.59 -21.46 -5.11
C SER A 445 -5.95 -22.16 -4.97
N ALA A 446 -6.09 -22.98 -3.94
CA ALA A 446 -7.31 -23.72 -3.62
C ALA A 446 -8.00 -23.14 -2.37
N GLY A 447 -9.26 -23.53 -2.15
CA GLY A 447 -10.03 -23.13 -0.97
C GLY A 447 -10.24 -21.61 -0.90
N ASP A 448 -10.19 -21.08 0.33
CA ASP A 448 -10.41 -19.66 0.62
C ASP A 448 -9.37 -18.73 -0.05
N ASP A 449 -8.12 -19.20 -0.18
CA ASP A 449 -7.04 -18.42 -0.78
C ASP A 449 -7.29 -18.08 -2.25
N ARG A 450 -8.12 -18.88 -2.94
CA ARG A 450 -8.53 -18.62 -4.32
C ARG A 450 -9.36 -17.34 -4.47
N TYR A 451 -10.03 -16.93 -3.40
CA TYR A 451 -10.97 -15.81 -3.38
C TYR A 451 -10.47 -14.61 -2.56
N ARG A 452 -9.16 -14.56 -2.30
CA ARG A 452 -8.51 -13.40 -1.67
C ARG A 452 -8.53 -12.19 -2.60
N ARG A 453 -8.45 -11.01 -1.99
CA ARG A 453 -8.40 -9.71 -2.68
C ARG A 453 -7.28 -9.64 -3.70
N GLY A 454 -7.50 -8.87 -4.76
CA GLY A 454 -6.55 -8.62 -5.85
C GLY A 454 -5.17 -8.18 -5.37
N ILE A 455 -5.10 -7.42 -4.27
CA ILE A 455 -3.84 -6.98 -3.63
C ILE A 455 -2.93 -8.13 -3.18
N TYR A 456 -3.47 -9.33 -2.94
CA TYR A 456 -2.69 -10.52 -2.57
C TYR A 456 -2.28 -11.35 -3.78
N THR A 457 -2.70 -10.98 -4.99
CA THR A 457 -2.34 -11.71 -6.22
C THR A 457 -0.83 -11.62 -6.43
N HIS A 458 -0.18 -12.76 -6.55
CA HIS A 458 1.21 -12.81 -6.92
C HIS A 458 1.40 -12.23 -8.32
N PHE A 459 2.34 -11.31 -8.48
CA PHE A 459 2.73 -10.82 -9.80
C PHE A 459 4.25 -10.87 -9.95
N TRP A 460 4.71 -11.32 -11.11
CA TRP A 460 6.11 -11.18 -11.49
C TRP A 460 6.27 -9.96 -12.37
N ARG A 461 7.33 -9.17 -12.11
CA ARG A 461 7.65 -7.92 -12.81
C ARG A 461 7.47 -7.98 -14.34
N ALA A 462 7.91 -9.07 -14.98
CA ALA A 462 7.89 -9.23 -16.44
C ALA A 462 6.68 -10.01 -16.99
N THR A 463 5.94 -10.71 -16.14
CA THR A 463 4.82 -11.57 -16.56
C THR A 463 3.74 -11.52 -15.48
N PRO A 464 3.00 -10.40 -15.39
CA PRO A 464 1.88 -10.28 -14.48
C PRO A 464 0.73 -11.18 -14.91
N HIS A 465 -0.25 -11.37 -14.02
CA HIS A 465 -1.48 -12.08 -14.34
C HIS A 465 -2.20 -11.38 -15.52
N PRO A 466 -2.71 -12.10 -16.55
CA PRO A 466 -3.23 -11.48 -17.78
C PRO A 466 -4.34 -10.45 -17.55
N ALA A 467 -5.24 -10.73 -16.60
CA ALA A 467 -6.30 -9.77 -16.25
C ALA A 467 -5.73 -8.43 -15.76
N LEU A 468 -4.62 -8.41 -15.03
CA LEU A 468 -4.01 -7.16 -14.58
C LEU A 468 -3.58 -6.29 -15.77
N THR A 469 -2.96 -6.90 -16.78
CA THR A 469 -2.55 -6.20 -18.01
C THR A 469 -3.75 -5.67 -18.79
N VAL A 470 -4.83 -6.44 -18.91
CA VAL A 470 -6.03 -6.04 -19.66
C VAL A 470 -6.74 -4.84 -19.02
N PHE A 471 -6.71 -4.74 -17.69
CA PHE A 471 -7.31 -3.64 -16.93
C PHE A 471 -6.31 -2.55 -16.52
N ASP A 472 -5.27 -2.33 -17.35
CA ASP A 472 -4.32 -1.21 -17.23
C ASP A 472 -3.53 -1.17 -15.90
N ALA A 473 -3.23 -2.33 -15.31
CA ALA A 473 -2.30 -2.37 -14.19
C ALA A 473 -0.93 -1.80 -14.60
N PRO A 474 -0.25 -1.06 -13.71
CA PRO A 474 1.09 -0.55 -13.98
C PRO A 474 2.07 -1.64 -14.39
N ASP A 475 2.94 -1.33 -15.36
CA ASP A 475 4.06 -2.20 -15.66
C ASP A 475 5.08 -2.18 -14.50
N GLY A 476 5.79 -3.29 -14.31
CA GLY A 476 6.78 -3.39 -13.24
C GLY A 476 8.10 -2.67 -13.54
N PHE A 477 8.29 -2.09 -14.73
CA PHE A 477 9.56 -1.53 -15.18
C PHE A 477 9.68 -0.02 -14.96
N SER A 478 8.55 0.67 -14.91
CA SER A 478 8.46 2.12 -14.86
C SER A 478 7.79 2.61 -13.57
N ALA A 479 8.16 3.80 -13.11
CA ALA A 479 7.45 4.46 -12.03
C ALA A 479 6.07 4.92 -12.54
N CYS A 480 4.99 4.34 -12.01
CA CYS A 480 3.63 4.75 -12.30
C CYS A 480 3.13 5.69 -11.22
N THR A 481 2.81 6.91 -11.63
CA THR A 481 2.37 8.00 -10.75
C THR A 481 0.87 8.21 -10.92
N ARG A 482 0.39 8.12 -12.17
CA ARG A 482 -1.01 8.00 -12.56
C ARG A 482 -1.23 6.75 -13.41
N ARG A 483 -2.22 5.96 -13.02
CA ARG A 483 -2.65 4.79 -13.79
C ARG A 483 -3.40 5.22 -15.05
N LEU A 484 -3.09 4.57 -16.17
CA LEU A 484 -3.88 4.68 -17.39
C LEU A 484 -5.24 4.03 -17.15
N ARG A 485 -6.26 4.53 -17.84
CA ARG A 485 -7.62 3.98 -17.81
C ARG A 485 -8.13 3.92 -19.23
N SER A 486 -8.31 2.71 -19.73
CA SER A 486 -8.89 2.42 -21.03
C SER A 486 -10.26 1.78 -20.86
N ASP A 487 -11.10 1.96 -21.87
CA ASP A 487 -12.34 1.21 -22.03
C ASP A 487 -12.25 0.49 -23.37
N THR A 488 -11.79 -0.77 -23.32
CA THR A 488 -11.52 -1.55 -24.52
C THR A 488 -12.49 -2.73 -24.60
N PRO A 489 -12.88 -3.15 -25.82
CA PRO A 489 -13.66 -4.38 -26.00
C PRO A 489 -12.99 -5.62 -25.38
N LEU A 490 -11.66 -5.63 -25.30
CA LEU A 490 -10.91 -6.73 -24.67
C LEU A 490 -11.25 -6.87 -23.18
N GLN A 491 -11.41 -5.76 -22.45
CA GLN A 491 -11.83 -5.80 -21.04
C GLN A 491 -13.21 -6.47 -20.87
N ALA A 492 -14.18 -6.09 -21.71
CA ALA A 492 -15.50 -6.71 -21.70
C ALA A 492 -15.43 -8.20 -22.07
N LEU A 493 -14.61 -8.57 -23.06
CA LEU A 493 -14.40 -9.97 -23.44
C LEU A 493 -13.72 -10.78 -22.32
N THR A 494 -12.78 -10.20 -21.58
CA THR A 494 -12.15 -10.86 -20.44
C THR A 494 -13.15 -11.15 -19.33
N LEU A 495 -13.97 -10.16 -18.93
CA LEU A 495 -15.02 -10.38 -17.93
C LEU A 495 -16.02 -11.48 -18.35
N LEU A 496 -16.34 -11.56 -19.65
CA LEU A 496 -17.34 -12.50 -20.14
C LEU A 496 -16.82 -13.95 -20.24
N ASN A 497 -15.54 -14.11 -20.60
CA ASN A 497 -14.98 -15.40 -21.02
C ASN A 497 -13.93 -15.99 -20.08
N ASP A 498 -13.27 -15.19 -19.26
CA ASP A 498 -12.25 -15.71 -18.36
C ASP A 498 -12.89 -16.64 -17.31
N ARG A 499 -12.23 -17.79 -17.10
CA ARG A 499 -12.69 -18.86 -16.22
C ARG A 499 -13.05 -18.35 -14.83
N GLN A 500 -12.28 -17.40 -14.29
CA GLN A 500 -12.55 -16.94 -12.94
C GLN A 500 -13.83 -16.10 -12.89
N PHE A 501 -14.10 -15.24 -13.87
CA PHE A 501 -15.29 -14.40 -13.83
C PHE A 501 -16.55 -15.24 -14.04
N TYR A 502 -16.45 -16.31 -14.84
CA TYR A 502 -17.51 -17.31 -14.94
C TYR A 502 -17.81 -17.99 -13.59
N GLU A 503 -16.77 -18.38 -12.85
CA GLU A 503 -16.92 -18.94 -11.51
C GLU A 503 -17.55 -17.94 -10.52
N LEU A 504 -17.14 -16.68 -10.56
CA LEU A 504 -17.75 -15.63 -9.72
C LEU A 504 -19.22 -15.40 -10.10
N ALA A 505 -19.58 -15.47 -11.38
CA ALA A 505 -20.97 -15.39 -11.83
C ALA A 505 -21.82 -16.54 -11.28
N ARG A 506 -21.28 -17.78 -11.23
CA ARG A 506 -21.96 -18.91 -10.57
C ARG A 506 -22.14 -18.66 -9.08
N GLY A 507 -21.14 -18.09 -8.41
CA GLY A 507 -21.23 -17.67 -7.00
C GLY A 507 -22.35 -16.65 -6.77
N LEU A 508 -22.43 -15.62 -7.64
CA LEU A 508 -23.50 -14.62 -7.60
C LEU A 508 -24.88 -15.24 -7.82
N ALA A 509 -25.03 -16.13 -8.80
CA ALA A 509 -26.28 -16.84 -9.05
C ALA A 509 -26.72 -17.67 -7.83
N ALA A 510 -25.81 -18.44 -7.23
CA ALA A 510 -26.08 -19.20 -6.02
C ALA A 510 -26.50 -18.27 -4.86
N ARG A 511 -25.77 -17.18 -4.64
CA ARG A 511 -26.08 -16.19 -3.61
C ARG A 511 -27.49 -15.59 -3.79
N VAL A 512 -27.88 -15.29 -5.02
CA VAL A 512 -29.20 -14.73 -5.34
C VAL A 512 -30.31 -15.77 -5.17
N LEU A 513 -30.08 -17.02 -5.58
CA LEU A 513 -31.06 -18.10 -5.43
C LEU A 513 -31.32 -18.46 -3.97
N HIS A 514 -30.32 -18.33 -3.10
CA HIS A 514 -30.45 -18.49 -1.64
C HIS A 514 -31.02 -17.26 -0.92
N HIS A 515 -31.15 -16.12 -1.61
CA HIS A 515 -31.65 -14.90 -1.00
C HIS A 515 -33.19 -14.90 -0.90
N GLY A 516 -33.69 -15.46 0.21
CA GLY A 516 -35.10 -15.41 0.62
C GLY A 516 -36.07 -16.11 -0.35
N SER A 517 -37.34 -16.15 0.04
CA SER A 517 -38.45 -16.70 -0.76
C SER A 517 -39.09 -15.67 -1.70
N GLY A 518 -38.34 -14.63 -2.07
CA GLY A 518 -38.83 -13.54 -2.92
C GLY A 518 -39.03 -13.95 -4.38
N SER A 519 -39.81 -13.16 -5.12
CA SER A 519 -40.06 -13.36 -6.55
C SER A 519 -38.78 -13.21 -7.38
N ASP A 520 -38.76 -13.74 -8.61
CA ASP A 520 -37.61 -13.57 -9.51
C ASP A 520 -37.31 -12.08 -9.78
N MET A 521 -38.34 -11.22 -9.81
CA MET A 521 -38.17 -9.77 -9.95
C MET A 521 -37.45 -9.14 -8.76
N GLU A 522 -37.75 -9.57 -7.53
CA GLU A 522 -37.04 -9.11 -6.33
C GLU A 522 -35.60 -9.60 -6.31
N ARG A 523 -35.37 -10.84 -6.76
CA ARG A 523 -34.03 -11.42 -6.93
C ARG A 523 -33.21 -10.68 -7.96
N LEU A 524 -33.82 -10.27 -9.09
CA LEU A 524 -33.17 -9.45 -10.11
C LEU A 524 -32.76 -8.09 -9.55
N ALA A 525 -33.66 -7.43 -8.81
CA ALA A 525 -33.35 -6.16 -8.15
C ALA A 525 -32.26 -6.28 -7.07
N TYR A 526 -32.22 -7.40 -6.36
CA TYR A 526 -31.13 -7.71 -5.43
C TYR A 526 -29.80 -7.93 -6.14
N ALA A 527 -29.76 -8.78 -7.17
CA ALA A 527 -28.58 -9.05 -7.97
C ALA A 527 -28.01 -7.77 -8.60
N PHE A 528 -28.88 -6.92 -9.16
CA PHE A 528 -28.51 -5.65 -9.75
C PHE A 528 -27.84 -4.71 -8.72
N ARG A 529 -28.42 -4.59 -7.52
CA ARG A 529 -27.83 -3.78 -6.43
C ARG A 529 -26.48 -4.30 -5.96
N LEU A 530 -26.24 -5.62 -5.98
CA LEU A 530 -24.95 -6.18 -5.60
C LEU A 530 -23.83 -5.79 -6.57
N CYS A 531 -24.14 -5.63 -7.85
CA CYS A 531 -23.17 -5.26 -8.89
C CYS A 531 -23.03 -3.74 -9.06
N VAL A 532 -24.15 -3.02 -9.01
CA VAL A 532 -24.25 -1.63 -9.48
C VAL A 532 -24.58 -0.63 -8.35
N ALA A 533 -24.89 -1.11 -7.14
CA ALA A 533 -25.18 -0.30 -5.95
C ALA A 533 -26.37 0.68 -6.03
N ARG A 534 -27.25 0.56 -7.04
CA ARG A 534 -28.55 1.26 -7.13
C ARG A 534 -29.69 0.30 -7.47
N ASN A 535 -30.93 0.77 -7.33
CA ASN A 535 -32.08 0.01 -7.80
C ASN A 535 -32.13 0.05 -9.35
N PRO A 536 -32.50 -1.05 -10.01
CA PRO A 536 -32.76 -1.01 -11.45
C PRO A 536 -34.05 -0.25 -11.73
N ASP A 537 -34.10 0.41 -12.88
CA ASP A 537 -35.33 0.99 -13.41
C ASP A 537 -36.26 -0.10 -14.00
N ASP A 538 -37.45 0.30 -14.44
CA ASP A 538 -38.45 -0.65 -14.96
C ASP A 538 -38.12 -1.20 -16.35
N ALA A 539 -37.28 -0.52 -17.14
CA ALA A 539 -36.79 -1.03 -18.42
C ALA A 539 -35.71 -2.09 -18.19
N GLU A 540 -34.74 -1.82 -17.31
CA GLU A 540 -33.68 -2.73 -16.88
C GLU A 540 -34.27 -4.01 -16.27
N LYS A 541 -35.23 -3.87 -15.33
CA LYS A 541 -35.91 -5.02 -14.74
C LYS A 541 -36.62 -5.87 -15.79
N ARG A 542 -37.38 -5.26 -16.70
CA ARG A 542 -38.07 -5.99 -17.77
C ARG A 542 -37.08 -6.72 -18.65
N ARG A 543 -35.99 -6.07 -19.04
CA ARG A 543 -34.98 -6.65 -19.91
C ARG A 543 -34.26 -7.84 -19.26
N LEU A 544 -33.93 -7.73 -17.98
CA LEU A 544 -33.32 -8.84 -17.23
C LEU A 544 -34.30 -10.00 -17.05
N ASN A 545 -35.59 -9.72 -16.83
CA ASN A 545 -36.61 -10.76 -16.71
C ASN A 545 -36.87 -11.48 -18.04
N GLU A 546 -36.88 -10.75 -19.16
CA GLU A 546 -36.92 -11.35 -20.51
C GLU A 546 -35.75 -12.30 -20.72
N LEU A 547 -34.52 -11.86 -20.40
CA LEU A 547 -33.33 -12.69 -20.50
C LEU A 547 -33.44 -13.94 -19.63
N LEU A 548 -33.82 -13.80 -18.36
CA LEU A 548 -33.99 -14.92 -17.44
C LEU A 548 -34.99 -15.94 -18.00
N THR A 549 -36.15 -15.46 -18.46
CA THR A 549 -37.22 -16.30 -19.03
C THR A 549 -36.72 -17.05 -20.27
N GLN A 550 -36.04 -16.35 -21.18
CA GLN A 550 -35.46 -16.96 -22.38
C GLN A 550 -34.47 -18.08 -22.03
N GLN A 551 -33.58 -17.85 -21.06
CA GLN A 551 -32.59 -18.86 -20.65
C GLN A 551 -33.24 -20.07 -19.96
N ILE A 552 -34.26 -19.86 -19.13
CA ILE A 552 -35.02 -20.97 -18.51
C ILE A 552 -35.67 -21.84 -19.59
N THR A 553 -36.21 -21.22 -20.65
CA THR A 553 -36.87 -21.96 -21.75
C THR A 553 -35.89 -22.68 -22.69
N ALA A 554 -34.68 -22.14 -22.86
CA ALA A 554 -33.71 -22.65 -23.84
C ALA A 554 -32.97 -23.91 -23.35
N VAL A 555 -32.76 -24.07 -22.04
CA VAL A 555 -32.00 -25.19 -21.50
C VAL A 555 -32.87 -26.44 -21.39
N VAL A 556 -32.38 -27.59 -21.87
CA VAL A 556 -33.00 -28.91 -21.73
C VAL A 556 -32.37 -29.64 -20.55
N GLY A 557 -33.17 -30.23 -19.66
CA GLY A 557 -32.65 -30.92 -18.45
C GLY A 557 -33.52 -30.74 -17.21
N ASP A 558 -32.92 -31.00 -16.05
CA ASP A 558 -33.54 -30.86 -14.73
C ASP A 558 -33.90 -29.39 -14.38
N ALA A 559 -35.03 -29.18 -13.69
CA ALA A 559 -35.57 -27.85 -13.44
C ALA A 559 -34.65 -26.97 -12.58
N ASP A 560 -33.98 -27.54 -11.58
CA ASP A 560 -33.08 -26.80 -10.70
C ASP A 560 -31.78 -26.44 -11.41
N LEU A 561 -31.27 -27.35 -12.25
CA LEU A 561 -30.11 -27.10 -13.09
C LEU A 561 -30.41 -25.97 -14.11
N LYS A 562 -31.56 -26.02 -14.80
CA LYS A 562 -31.98 -24.96 -15.73
C LYS A 562 -32.01 -23.61 -15.05
N ARG A 563 -32.62 -23.54 -13.86
CA ARG A 563 -32.74 -22.29 -13.10
C ARG A 563 -31.37 -21.75 -12.71
N THR A 564 -30.47 -22.62 -12.24
CA THR A 564 -29.11 -22.25 -11.85
C THR A 564 -28.30 -21.71 -13.03
N GLU A 565 -28.36 -22.35 -14.20
CA GLU A 565 -27.66 -21.92 -15.42
C GLU A 565 -28.24 -20.61 -15.98
N ALA A 566 -29.57 -20.44 -15.93
CA ALA A 566 -30.22 -19.21 -16.35
C ALA A 566 -29.81 -18.01 -15.46
N TRP A 567 -29.80 -18.20 -14.14
CA TRP A 567 -29.30 -17.19 -13.20
C TRP A 567 -27.80 -16.94 -13.34
N THR A 568 -27.01 -17.96 -13.68
CA THR A 568 -25.57 -17.80 -13.98
C THR A 568 -25.40 -16.90 -15.21
N THR A 569 -26.21 -17.06 -16.24
CA THR A 569 -26.18 -16.20 -17.43
C THR A 569 -26.53 -14.75 -17.10
N VAL A 570 -27.59 -14.53 -16.30
CA VAL A 570 -27.95 -13.18 -15.82
C VAL A 570 -26.80 -12.58 -14.99
N ALA A 571 -26.22 -13.35 -14.08
CA ALA A 571 -25.08 -12.91 -13.26
C ALA A 571 -23.86 -12.55 -14.11
N ARG A 572 -23.57 -13.30 -15.18
CA ARG A 572 -22.50 -12.96 -16.14
C ARG A 572 -22.74 -11.62 -16.81
N VAL A 573 -23.97 -11.36 -17.26
CA VAL A 573 -24.33 -10.06 -17.85
C VAL A 573 -24.14 -8.94 -16.85
N LEU A 574 -24.66 -9.08 -15.62
CA LEU A 574 -24.53 -8.06 -14.57
C LEU A 574 -23.06 -7.78 -14.22
N LEU A 575 -22.23 -8.81 -14.07
CA LEU A 575 -20.80 -8.63 -13.81
C LEU A 575 -20.03 -8.02 -14.99
N ASN A 576 -20.58 -8.10 -16.21
CA ASN A 576 -19.98 -7.56 -17.43
C ASN A 576 -20.42 -6.13 -17.77
N LEU A 577 -21.42 -5.58 -17.06
CA LEU A 577 -21.84 -4.20 -17.29
C LEU A 577 -20.68 -3.23 -17.05
N ASP A 578 -20.56 -2.23 -17.91
CA ASP A 578 -19.61 -1.14 -17.72
C ASP A 578 -19.83 -0.44 -16.36
N GLU A 579 -21.09 -0.26 -15.94
CA GLU A 579 -21.44 0.31 -14.64
C GLU A 579 -20.94 -0.54 -13.44
N THR A 580 -20.81 -1.86 -13.59
CA THR A 580 -20.30 -2.72 -12.51
C THR A 580 -18.80 -2.51 -12.27
N ILE A 581 -18.06 -2.13 -13.31
CA ILE A 581 -16.60 -1.91 -13.23
C ILE A 581 -16.19 -0.45 -13.40
N THR A 582 -17.16 0.45 -13.29
CA THR A 582 -16.97 1.90 -13.36
C THR A 582 -17.66 2.55 -12.18
N ARG A 583 -16.95 3.45 -11.48
CA ARG A 583 -17.52 4.23 -10.40
C ARG A 583 -18.13 5.52 -10.97
N GLU A 584 -19.42 5.74 -10.72
CA GLU A 584 -20.19 6.86 -11.27
C GLU A 584 -21.16 7.54 -10.30
#